data_AF-A0A7X0M8N7-F1
#
_entry.id   AF-A0A7X0M8N7-F1
#
_cell.length_a   1.000
_cell.length_b   1.000
_cell.length_c   1.000
_cell.angle_alpha   90.00
_cell.angle_beta   90.00
_cell.angle_gamma   90.00
#
_symmetry.space_group_name_H-M   'P 1'
#
loop_
_entity.id
_entity.type
_entity.pdbx_description
1 polymer ?
#
loop_
_entity_poly.entity_id
_entity_poly.type
_entity_poly.pdbx_seq_one_letter_code
_entity_poly.pdbx_strand_id
1 'polypeptide(L)'
;MFFERIDAYLNAVQSRLLIDRGEALSAIEKQAHGSSVSLTRRVNELQAITMAFGPERVALGRAGGSGEDAWGEPRPLTHEEADQERLVRDLRRHHAQIEAHVTSLTSVSGNWLQCWAAFQEQAQLALETANGLGACYKEGLLDTHQHAEEIARRWRPPVFRLREEWSQDPLVRLQDAIPRGVRDSATQAWEQWLDLWRSDNMPRPIEGRDAPRGRWTG
;
A
#
# COMPACT_ATOMS: atom_id res chain seq x y z
N MET A 1 16.27 44.08 -8.88
CA MET A 1 15.10 44.36 -9.73
C MET A 1 13.86 43.67 -9.15
N PHE A 2 12.64 44.18 -9.34
CA PHE A 2 11.41 43.58 -8.78
C PHE A 2 11.14 42.16 -9.31
N PHE A 3 11.27 41.95 -10.61
CA PHE A 3 11.08 40.63 -11.24
C PHE A 3 12.09 39.59 -10.78
N GLU A 4 13.35 39.97 -10.52
CA GLU A 4 14.35 39.08 -9.92
C GLU A 4 13.93 38.60 -8.53
N ARG A 5 13.23 39.43 -7.76
CA ARG A 5 12.73 39.04 -6.43
C ARG A 5 11.58 38.04 -6.54
N ILE A 6 10.67 38.23 -7.51
CA ILE A 6 9.60 37.25 -7.77
C ILE A 6 10.21 35.92 -8.24
N ASP A 7 11.16 35.96 -9.16
CA ASP A 7 11.83 34.77 -9.66
C ASP A 7 12.59 34.03 -8.55
N ALA A 8 13.35 34.75 -7.72
CA ALA A 8 14.03 34.18 -6.57
C ALA A 8 13.05 33.55 -5.56
N TYR A 9 11.92 34.20 -5.30
CA TYR A 9 10.87 33.66 -4.44
C TYR A 9 10.27 32.37 -5.02
N LEU A 10 9.88 32.38 -6.30
CA LEU A 10 9.32 31.21 -6.97
C LEU A 10 10.33 30.04 -6.96
N ASN A 11 11.60 30.31 -7.23
CA ASN A 11 12.67 29.30 -7.20
C ASN A 11 12.87 28.72 -5.79
N ALA A 12 12.79 29.54 -4.75
CA ALA A 12 12.88 29.07 -3.36
C ALA A 12 11.69 28.17 -2.98
N VAL A 13 10.47 28.58 -3.34
CA VAL A 13 9.24 27.79 -3.10
C VAL A 13 9.29 26.47 -3.85
N GLN A 14 9.61 26.47 -5.14
CA GLN A 14 9.74 25.25 -5.94
C GLN A 14 10.79 24.30 -5.35
N SER A 15 11.95 24.82 -4.93
CA SER A 15 13.02 23.99 -4.36
C SER A 15 12.58 23.33 -3.06
N ARG A 16 11.88 24.05 -2.18
CA ARG A 16 11.31 23.50 -0.96
C ARG A 16 10.26 22.42 -1.27
N LEU A 17 9.31 22.71 -2.16
CA LEU A 17 8.25 21.75 -2.53
C LEU A 17 8.83 20.48 -3.17
N LEU A 18 9.92 20.58 -3.95
CA LEU A 18 10.60 19.41 -4.51
C LEU A 18 11.23 18.53 -3.42
N ILE A 19 11.83 19.14 -2.39
CA ILE A 19 12.39 18.43 -1.23
C ILE A 19 11.27 17.74 -0.45
N ASP A 20 10.24 18.49 -0.06
CA ASP A 20 9.10 18.00 0.71
C ASP A 20 8.39 16.85 -0.03
N ARG A 21 8.23 16.97 -1.36
CA ARG A 21 7.71 15.90 -2.22
C ARG A 21 8.59 14.67 -2.18
N GLY A 22 9.91 14.83 -2.33
CA GLY A 22 10.86 13.71 -2.29
C GLY A 22 10.82 12.96 -0.96
N GLU A 23 10.75 13.67 0.16
CA GLU A 23 10.63 13.08 1.50
C GLU A 23 9.31 12.32 1.67
N ALA A 24 8.19 12.92 1.27
CA ALA A 24 6.87 12.30 1.39
C ALA A 24 6.75 11.03 0.52
N LEU A 25 7.22 11.07 -0.73
CA LEU A 25 7.24 9.90 -1.61
C LEU A 25 8.17 8.81 -1.09
N SER A 26 9.36 9.18 -0.60
CA SER A 26 10.30 8.23 0.00
C SER A 26 9.72 7.52 1.23
N ALA A 27 8.91 8.21 2.04
CA ALA A 27 8.21 7.61 3.16
C ALA A 27 7.20 6.53 2.71
N ILE A 28 6.42 6.82 1.68
CA ILE A 28 5.46 5.87 1.08
C ILE A 28 6.21 4.64 0.52
N GLU A 29 7.31 4.87 -0.20
CA GLU A 29 8.15 3.81 -0.78
C GLU A 29 8.74 2.89 0.30
N LYS A 30 9.29 3.47 1.38
CA LYS A 30 9.81 2.70 2.52
C LYS A 30 8.73 1.88 3.20
N GLN A 31 7.53 2.45 3.38
CA GLN A 31 6.40 1.74 3.95
C GLN A 31 5.94 0.58 3.06
N ALA A 32 5.92 0.77 1.74
CA ALA A 32 5.59 -0.27 0.77
C ALA A 32 6.60 -1.43 0.85
N HIS A 33 7.90 -1.10 0.81
CA HIS A 33 8.96 -2.09 0.89
C HIS A 33 8.91 -2.89 2.21
N GLY A 34 8.77 -2.20 3.35
CA GLY A 34 8.62 -2.85 4.65
C GLY A 34 7.38 -3.74 4.74
N SER A 35 6.26 -3.30 4.17
CA SER A 35 5.03 -4.11 4.09
C SER A 35 5.24 -5.39 3.27
N SER A 36 5.93 -5.30 2.13
CA SER A 36 6.25 -6.47 1.29
C SER A 36 7.15 -7.46 2.02
N VAL A 37 8.23 -7.00 2.68
CA VAL A 37 9.14 -7.87 3.43
C VAL A 37 8.41 -8.55 4.59
N SER A 38 7.61 -7.80 5.35
CA SER A 38 6.82 -8.34 6.45
C SER A 38 5.81 -9.38 5.96
N LEU A 39 5.11 -9.09 4.86
CA LEU A 39 4.14 -10.00 4.25
C LEU A 39 4.78 -11.33 3.87
N THR A 40 5.90 -11.32 3.16
CA THR A 40 6.65 -12.53 2.80
C THR A 40 7.03 -13.34 4.03
N ARG A 41 7.54 -12.69 5.09
CA ARG A 41 7.88 -13.36 6.34
C ARG A 41 6.64 -14.01 6.98
N ARG A 42 5.51 -13.29 7.03
CA ARG A 42 4.28 -13.81 7.64
C ARG A 42 3.72 -15.01 6.88
N VAL A 43 3.75 -14.98 5.56
CA VAL A 43 3.33 -16.11 4.73
C VAL A 43 4.21 -17.33 4.99
N ASN A 44 5.54 -17.15 5.06
CA ASN A 44 6.47 -18.25 5.36
C ASN A 44 6.27 -18.83 6.78
N GLU A 45 6.06 -17.97 7.78
CA GLU A 45 5.73 -18.41 9.16
C GLU A 45 4.44 -19.22 9.18
N LEU A 46 3.43 -18.79 8.42
CA LEU A 46 2.15 -19.50 8.30
C LEU A 46 2.30 -20.86 7.60
N GLN A 47 3.05 -20.92 6.50
CA GLN A 47 3.34 -22.18 5.81
C GLN A 47 4.08 -23.16 6.73
N ALA A 48 5.04 -22.67 7.51
CA ALA A 48 5.77 -23.49 8.48
C ALA A 48 4.84 -24.04 9.58
N ILE A 49 3.92 -23.22 10.10
CA ILE A 49 2.86 -23.67 11.02
C ILE A 49 2.02 -24.76 10.32
N THR A 50 1.41 -24.48 9.17
CA THR A 50 0.55 -25.45 8.48
C THR A 50 1.27 -26.78 8.16
N MET A 51 2.53 -26.74 7.73
CA MET A 51 3.33 -27.95 7.47
C MET A 51 3.66 -28.74 8.73
N ALA A 52 3.94 -28.06 9.85
CA ALA A 52 4.18 -28.72 11.13
C ALA A 52 2.93 -29.41 11.71
N PHE A 53 1.73 -29.05 11.23
CA PHE A 53 0.45 -29.50 11.80
C PHE A 53 -0.38 -30.47 10.93
N GLY A 54 0.00 -30.76 9.68
CA GLY A 54 -0.62 -31.88 8.95
C GLY A 54 0.02 -33.22 9.37
N PRO A 55 -0.66 -34.39 9.34
CA PRO A 55 -2.07 -34.79 9.38
C PRO A 55 -2.56 -35.18 10.80
N GLU A 56 -1.75 -34.96 11.84
CA GLU A 56 -1.94 -35.53 13.18
C GLU A 56 -3.21 -35.04 13.90
N ARG A 57 -3.72 -33.84 13.58
CA ARG A 57 -4.96 -33.31 14.22
C ARG A 57 -6.27 -33.69 13.54
N VAL A 58 -6.26 -34.12 12.27
CA VAL A 58 -7.47 -34.67 11.62
C VAL A 58 -7.89 -35.98 12.28
N ALA A 59 -6.94 -36.68 12.91
CA ALA A 59 -7.22 -37.86 13.74
C ALA A 59 -7.82 -37.49 15.11
N LEU A 60 -7.36 -36.40 15.74
CA LEU A 60 -7.81 -35.98 17.09
C LEU A 60 -9.17 -35.27 17.09
N GLY A 61 -9.49 -34.48 16.06
CA GLY A 61 -10.81 -33.85 15.92
C GLY A 61 -11.96 -34.85 15.72
N ARG A 62 -11.65 -36.10 15.35
CA ARG A 62 -12.64 -37.20 15.26
C ARG A 62 -12.79 -37.99 16.56
N ALA A 63 -11.85 -37.88 17.49
CA ALA A 63 -11.91 -38.58 18.78
C ALA A 63 -12.65 -37.78 19.88
N GLY A 64 -12.77 -36.46 19.73
CA GLY A 64 -13.45 -35.56 20.70
C GLY A 64 -14.97 -35.46 20.57
N GLY A 65 -15.62 -36.39 19.85
CA GLY A 65 -17.07 -36.41 19.66
C GLY A 65 -17.79 -37.26 20.70
N SER A 66 -17.80 -36.86 21.98
CA SER A 66 -18.87 -37.24 22.91
C SER A 66 -18.81 -36.39 24.17
N GLY A 67 -19.71 -35.42 24.27
CA GLY A 67 -19.85 -34.57 25.46
C GLY A 67 -20.97 -33.56 25.36
N GLU A 68 -22.06 -33.88 24.64
CA GLU A 68 -23.36 -33.31 24.98
C GLU A 68 -23.73 -33.89 26.34
N ASP A 69 -23.62 -33.07 27.39
CA ASP A 69 -24.36 -33.12 28.66
C ASP A 69 -23.48 -32.62 29.82
N ALA A 70 -23.46 -31.31 30.05
CA ALA A 70 -23.30 -30.76 31.40
C ALA A 70 -23.54 -29.24 31.41
N TRP A 71 -24.60 -28.82 32.10
CA TRP A 71 -24.75 -27.46 32.65
C TRP A 71 -23.77 -27.24 33.83
N GLY A 72 -22.48 -27.50 33.61
CA GLY A 72 -21.42 -27.45 34.62
C GLY A 72 -20.43 -26.33 34.36
N GLU A 73 -19.84 -25.80 35.43
CA GLU A 73 -18.79 -24.78 35.45
C GLU A 73 -17.73 -24.96 34.34
N PRO A 74 -17.12 -23.86 33.84
CA PRO A 74 -16.11 -23.95 32.80
C PRO A 74 -14.97 -24.85 33.27
N ARG A 75 -14.94 -26.07 32.72
CA ARG A 75 -13.87 -27.03 32.97
C ARG A 75 -12.55 -26.40 32.49
N PRO A 76 -11.47 -26.47 33.27
CA PRO A 76 -10.16 -26.01 32.80
C PRO A 76 -9.77 -26.79 31.54
N LEU A 77 -9.37 -26.05 30.51
CA LEU A 77 -8.90 -26.59 29.23
C LEU A 77 -7.83 -27.65 29.48
N THR A 78 -7.95 -28.77 28.78
CA THR A 78 -6.85 -29.71 28.67
C THR A 78 -5.65 -29.03 27.99
N HIS A 79 -4.43 -29.53 28.22
CA HIS A 79 -3.23 -29.00 27.56
C HIS A 79 -3.40 -28.95 26.03
N GLU A 80 -4.06 -29.95 25.45
CA GLU A 80 -4.33 -30.04 24.02
C GLU A 80 -5.34 -29.00 23.52
N GLU A 81 -6.40 -28.71 24.29
CA GLU A 81 -7.38 -27.66 23.98
C GLU A 81 -6.76 -26.27 24.14
N ALA A 82 -5.93 -26.06 25.16
CA ALA A 82 -5.19 -24.80 25.35
C ALA A 82 -4.20 -24.54 24.20
N ASP A 83 -3.53 -25.59 23.70
CA ASP A 83 -2.65 -25.48 22.53
C ASP A 83 -3.46 -25.28 21.23
N GLN A 84 -4.69 -25.82 21.14
CA GLN A 84 -5.61 -25.52 20.03
C GLN A 84 -6.06 -24.06 20.02
N GLU A 85 -6.45 -23.51 21.17
CA GLU A 85 -6.87 -22.12 21.26
C GLU A 85 -5.72 -21.15 20.97
N ARG A 86 -4.51 -21.44 21.45
CA ARG A 86 -3.30 -20.65 21.14
C ARG A 86 -3.06 -20.61 19.64
N LEU A 87 -3.16 -21.76 18.98
CA LEU A 87 -2.98 -21.86 17.54
C LEU A 87 -4.05 -21.07 16.77
N VAL A 88 -5.32 -21.22 17.12
CA VAL A 88 -6.41 -20.44 16.48
C VAL A 88 -6.19 -18.94 16.67
N ARG A 89 -5.73 -18.53 17.86
CA ARG A 89 -5.40 -17.13 18.14
C ARG A 89 -4.23 -16.63 17.29
N ASP A 90 -3.17 -17.41 17.16
CA ASP A 90 -2.02 -17.07 16.33
C ASP A 90 -2.40 -16.99 14.86
N LEU A 91 -3.19 -17.94 14.34
CA LEU A 91 -3.72 -17.90 12.98
C LEU A 91 -4.56 -16.64 12.71
N ARG A 92 -5.46 -16.27 13.63
CA ARG A 92 -6.23 -15.02 13.53
C ARG A 92 -5.34 -13.77 13.53
N ARG A 93 -4.27 -13.78 14.35
CA ARG A 93 -3.29 -12.69 14.38
C ARG A 93 -2.54 -12.58 13.06
N HIS A 94 -2.07 -13.70 12.51
CA HIS A 94 -1.38 -13.73 11.22
C HIS A 94 -2.29 -13.31 10.08
N HIS A 95 -3.57 -13.71 10.10
CA HIS A 95 -4.58 -13.27 9.15
C HIS A 95 -4.73 -11.74 9.13
N ALA A 96 -4.99 -11.14 10.29
CA ALA A 96 -5.16 -9.69 10.40
C ALA A 96 -3.91 -8.93 9.92
N GLN A 97 -2.71 -9.46 10.18
CA GLN A 97 -1.46 -8.86 9.73
C GLN A 97 -1.26 -8.97 8.21
N ILE A 98 -1.59 -10.12 7.61
CA ILE A 98 -1.53 -10.32 6.16
C ILE A 98 -2.51 -9.37 5.46
N GLU A 99 -3.75 -9.31 5.93
CA GLU A 99 -4.78 -8.42 5.37
C GLU A 99 -4.35 -6.95 5.45
N ALA A 100 -3.79 -6.51 6.58
CA ALA A 100 -3.26 -5.16 6.74
C ALA A 100 -2.12 -4.86 5.75
N HIS A 101 -1.18 -5.79 5.56
CA HIS A 101 -0.07 -5.60 4.61
C HIS A 101 -0.53 -5.62 3.15
N VAL A 102 -1.48 -6.49 2.78
CA VAL A 102 -2.08 -6.50 1.43
C VAL A 102 -2.83 -5.19 1.15
N THR A 103 -3.60 -4.69 2.11
CA THR A 103 -4.30 -3.39 2.00
C THR A 103 -3.31 -2.23 1.85
N SER A 104 -2.22 -2.25 2.63
CA SER A 104 -1.13 -1.27 2.50
C SER A 104 -0.51 -1.29 1.09
N LEU A 105 -0.16 -2.46 0.57
CA LEU A 105 0.47 -2.61 -0.75
C LEU A 105 -0.46 -2.27 -1.93
N THR A 106 -1.74 -2.60 -1.82
CA THR A 106 -2.74 -2.28 -2.87
C THR A 106 -3.04 -0.79 -2.94
N SER A 107 -3.01 -0.07 -1.82
CA SER A 107 -3.24 1.39 -1.78
C SER A 107 -2.00 2.23 -2.11
N VAL A 108 -0.80 1.67 -2.03
CA VAL A 108 0.48 2.38 -2.21
C VAL A 108 0.56 3.17 -3.52
N SER A 109 0.11 2.60 -4.65
CA SER A 109 0.16 3.31 -5.94
C SER A 109 -0.76 4.53 -5.96
N GLY A 110 -1.96 4.41 -5.36
CA GLY A 110 -2.90 5.52 -5.24
C GLY A 110 -2.36 6.62 -4.33
N ASN A 111 -1.84 6.24 -3.15
CA ASN A 111 -1.25 7.17 -2.18
C ASN A 111 -0.06 7.94 -2.79
N TRP A 112 0.80 7.26 -3.53
CA TRP A 112 1.96 7.86 -4.21
C TRP A 112 1.51 8.88 -5.27
N LEU A 113 0.55 8.53 -6.13
CA LEU A 113 0.02 9.44 -7.17
C LEU A 113 -0.72 10.64 -6.58
N GLN A 114 -1.50 10.43 -5.52
CA GLN A 114 -2.19 11.51 -4.82
C GLN A 114 -1.20 12.47 -4.18
N CYS A 115 -0.14 11.96 -3.54
CA CYS A 115 0.93 12.78 -2.98
C CYS A 115 1.61 13.60 -4.08
N TRP A 116 1.97 12.98 -5.20
CA TRP A 116 2.54 13.69 -6.35
C TRP A 116 1.64 14.83 -6.83
N ALA A 117 0.36 14.54 -7.06
CA ALA A 117 -0.61 15.51 -7.55
C ALA A 117 -0.78 16.70 -6.60
N ALA A 118 -0.83 16.46 -5.28
CA ALA A 118 -0.95 17.52 -4.28
C ALA A 118 0.25 18.48 -4.31
N PHE A 119 1.48 17.98 -4.48
CA PHE A 119 2.65 18.85 -4.62
C PHE A 119 2.69 19.57 -5.97
N GLN A 120 2.23 18.93 -7.06
CA GLN A 120 2.12 19.56 -8.37
C GLN A 120 1.16 20.76 -8.33
N GLU A 121 0.01 20.60 -7.67
CA GLU A 121 -0.99 21.65 -7.47
C GLU A 121 -0.40 22.85 -6.70
N GLN A 122 0.34 22.58 -5.62
CA GLN A 122 1.01 23.63 -4.84
C GLN A 122 2.06 24.39 -5.66
N ALA A 123 2.83 23.70 -6.49
CA ALA A 123 3.80 24.34 -7.38
C ALA A 123 3.10 25.22 -8.44
N GLN A 124 1.99 24.73 -9.00
CA GLN A 124 1.18 25.48 -9.95
C GLN A 124 0.58 26.75 -9.33
N LEU A 125 0.08 26.67 -8.09
CA LEU A 125 -0.42 27.83 -7.34
C LEU A 125 0.69 28.87 -7.09
N ALA A 126 1.90 28.43 -6.78
CA ALA A 126 3.05 29.32 -6.62
C ALA A 126 3.40 30.04 -7.93
N LEU A 127 3.34 29.32 -9.07
CA LEU A 127 3.55 29.91 -10.39
C LEU A 127 2.45 30.94 -10.73
N GLU A 128 1.19 30.63 -10.48
CA GLU A 128 0.07 31.55 -10.69
C GLU A 128 0.22 32.81 -9.84
N THR A 129 0.64 32.66 -8.59
CA THR A 129 0.94 33.80 -7.71
C THR A 129 2.06 34.67 -8.27
N ALA A 130 3.16 34.08 -8.75
CA ALA A 130 4.27 34.81 -9.36
C ALA A 130 3.82 35.58 -10.63
N ASN A 131 3.03 34.93 -11.48
CA ASN A 131 2.45 35.57 -12.67
C ASN A 131 1.51 36.72 -12.31
N GLY A 132 0.66 36.54 -11.29
CA GLY A 132 -0.22 37.59 -10.77
C GLY A 132 0.56 38.81 -10.27
N LEU A 133 1.61 38.60 -9.48
CA LEU A 133 2.50 39.68 -9.03
C LEU A 133 3.18 40.41 -10.19
N GLY A 134 3.62 39.67 -11.21
CA GLY A 134 4.20 40.24 -12.43
C GLY A 134 3.19 41.09 -13.22
N ALA A 135 1.94 40.63 -13.31
CA ALA A 135 0.84 41.36 -13.94
C ALA A 135 0.51 42.66 -13.18
N CYS A 136 0.32 42.59 -11.86
CA CYS A 136 0.01 43.76 -11.03
C CYS A 136 1.12 44.82 -11.10
N TYR A 137 2.40 44.42 -11.13
CA TYR A 137 3.49 45.37 -11.31
C TYR A 137 3.46 46.03 -12.68
N LYS A 138 3.18 45.26 -13.74
CA LYS A 138 3.03 45.80 -15.09
C LYS A 138 1.88 46.81 -15.14
N GLU A 139 0.71 46.48 -14.60
CA GLU A 139 -0.44 47.38 -14.54
C GLU A 139 -0.11 48.67 -13.78
N GLY A 140 0.43 48.56 -12.57
CA GLY A 140 0.83 49.74 -11.79
C GLY A 140 1.90 50.59 -12.49
N LEU A 141 2.84 49.98 -13.22
CA LEU A 141 3.83 50.70 -14.03
C LEU A 141 3.16 51.45 -15.20
N LEU A 142 2.21 50.83 -15.89
CA LEU A 142 1.51 51.46 -17.02
C LEU A 142 0.53 52.54 -16.56
N ASP A 143 -0.04 52.42 -15.37
CA ASP A 143 -0.98 53.43 -14.85
C ASP A 143 -0.28 54.70 -14.34
N THR A 144 0.96 54.57 -13.86
CA THR A 144 1.66 55.66 -13.17
C THR A 144 2.78 56.31 -13.97
N HIS A 145 3.31 55.64 -14.99
CA HIS A 145 4.50 56.12 -15.70
C HIS A 145 4.14 57.05 -16.86
N GLN A 146 4.83 58.20 -16.95
CA GLN A 146 4.61 59.23 -17.99
C GLN A 146 4.79 58.74 -19.45
N HIS A 147 5.49 57.62 -19.64
CA HIS A 147 5.75 56.98 -20.94
C HIS A 147 5.08 55.60 -21.08
N ALA A 148 3.95 55.39 -20.41
CA ALA A 148 3.25 54.10 -20.37
C ALA A 148 3.01 53.49 -21.76
N GLU A 149 2.57 54.28 -22.74
CA GLU A 149 2.33 53.77 -24.11
C GLU A 149 3.60 53.20 -24.76
N GLU A 150 4.75 53.84 -24.54
CA GLU A 150 6.02 53.39 -25.11
C GLU A 150 6.53 52.13 -24.40
N ILE A 151 6.38 52.08 -23.07
CA ILE A 151 6.69 50.90 -22.26
C ILE A 151 5.82 49.71 -22.69
N ALA A 152 4.51 49.91 -22.87
CA ALA A 152 3.58 48.87 -23.29
C ALA A 152 3.94 48.26 -24.66
N ARG A 153 4.51 49.06 -25.56
CA ARG A 153 4.95 48.63 -26.89
C ARG A 153 6.28 47.88 -26.87
N ARG A 154 7.23 48.33 -26.05
CA ARG A 154 8.63 47.88 -26.11
C ARG A 154 9.00 46.84 -25.06
N TRP A 155 8.38 46.89 -23.89
CA TRP A 155 8.75 46.04 -22.77
C TRP A 155 7.73 44.91 -22.55
N ARG A 156 8.25 43.70 -22.34
CA ARG A 156 7.49 42.53 -21.95
C ARG A 156 8.02 42.04 -20.60
N PRO A 157 7.15 41.79 -19.61
CA PRO A 157 7.61 41.17 -18.38
C PRO A 157 8.16 39.76 -18.67
N PRO A 158 9.12 39.29 -17.86
CA PRO A 158 9.60 37.92 -17.95
C PRO A 158 8.46 36.93 -17.69
N VAL A 159 8.55 35.77 -18.35
CA VAL A 159 7.58 34.68 -18.18
C VAL A 159 8.11 33.73 -17.10
N PHE A 160 7.40 33.65 -15.98
CA PHE A 160 7.71 32.67 -14.94
C PHE A 160 7.33 31.27 -15.39
N ARG A 161 8.11 30.26 -14.97
CA ARG A 161 7.89 28.86 -15.36
C ARG A 161 8.21 27.94 -14.20
N LEU A 162 7.53 26.79 -14.19
CA LEU A 162 7.98 25.67 -13.36
C LEU A 162 9.30 25.11 -13.91
N ARG A 163 10.12 24.58 -13.01
CA ARG A 163 11.33 23.85 -13.37
C ARG A 163 11.01 22.52 -14.05
N GLU A 164 11.96 21.98 -14.80
CA GLU A 164 11.78 20.73 -15.56
C GLU A 164 11.40 19.54 -14.68
N GLU A 165 11.81 19.50 -13.41
CA GLU A 165 11.47 18.42 -12.48
C GLU A 165 9.96 18.33 -12.14
N TRP A 166 9.19 19.36 -12.48
CA TRP A 166 7.72 19.38 -12.38
C TRP A 166 7.02 18.88 -13.65
N SER A 167 7.74 18.64 -14.74
CA SER A 167 7.19 18.16 -16.01
C SER A 167 7.29 16.64 -16.20
N GLN A 168 7.87 15.94 -15.21
CA GLN A 168 8.05 14.49 -15.26
C GLN A 168 6.70 13.75 -15.23
N ASP A 169 6.59 12.67 -16.01
CA ASP A 169 5.42 11.80 -15.98
C ASP A 169 5.36 11.03 -14.64
N PRO A 170 4.31 11.24 -13.82
CA PRO A 170 4.18 10.55 -12.54
C PRO A 170 4.07 9.03 -12.68
N LEU A 171 3.51 8.52 -13.78
CA LEU A 171 3.36 7.08 -13.99
C LEU A 171 4.71 6.40 -14.24
N VAL A 172 5.60 7.05 -14.98
CA VAL A 172 6.97 6.56 -15.20
C VAL A 172 7.73 6.56 -13.87
N ARG A 173 7.67 7.66 -13.12
CA ARG A 173 8.35 7.79 -11.82
C ARG A 173 7.82 6.77 -10.79
N LEU A 174 6.52 6.51 -10.80
CA LEU A 174 5.90 5.48 -9.96
C LEU A 174 6.40 4.06 -10.30
N GLN A 175 6.59 3.76 -11.59
CA GLN A 175 7.10 2.45 -12.02
C GLN A 175 8.54 2.21 -11.56
N ASP A 176 9.38 3.25 -11.60
CA ASP A 176 10.76 3.19 -11.08
C ASP A 176 10.79 3.05 -9.55
N ALA A 177 9.92 3.79 -8.85
CA ALA A 177 9.90 3.84 -7.39
C ALA A 177 9.29 2.58 -6.75
N ILE A 178 8.22 2.03 -7.34
CA ILE A 178 7.49 0.88 -6.82
C ILE A 178 7.41 -0.19 -7.92
N PRO A 179 8.42 -1.06 -8.04
CA PRO A 179 8.45 -2.10 -9.06
C PRO A 179 7.25 -3.04 -8.95
N ARG A 180 6.85 -3.64 -10.08
CA ARG A 180 5.73 -4.61 -10.14
C ARG A 180 5.86 -5.73 -9.12
N GLY A 181 7.07 -6.25 -8.86
CA GLY A 181 7.30 -7.32 -7.88
C GLY A 181 6.86 -7.00 -6.44
N VAL A 182 6.78 -5.72 -6.05
CA VAL A 182 6.25 -5.29 -4.74
C VAL A 182 4.72 -5.28 -4.72
N ARG A 183 4.08 -5.12 -5.88
CA ARG A 183 2.62 -5.12 -6.04
C ARG A 183 2.11 -6.55 -6.23
N ASP A 184 2.79 -7.31 -7.09
CA ASP A 184 2.46 -8.69 -7.42
C ASP A 184 2.63 -9.62 -6.20
N SER A 185 3.55 -9.28 -5.28
CA SER A 185 3.72 -10.01 -4.02
C SER A 185 2.49 -9.93 -3.12
N ALA A 186 1.70 -8.85 -3.18
CA ALA A 186 0.45 -8.74 -2.42
C ALA A 186 -0.62 -9.70 -2.93
N THR A 187 -0.81 -9.74 -4.25
CA THR A 187 -1.76 -10.64 -4.91
C THR A 187 -1.35 -12.10 -4.70
N GLN A 188 -0.07 -12.42 -4.91
CA GLN A 188 0.46 -13.77 -4.73
C GLN A 188 0.33 -14.25 -3.28
N ALA A 189 0.65 -13.39 -2.30
CA ALA A 189 0.49 -13.72 -0.88
C ALA A 189 -0.98 -13.92 -0.50
N TRP A 190 -1.89 -13.13 -1.07
CA TRP A 190 -3.33 -13.27 -0.85
C TRP A 190 -3.88 -14.56 -1.45
N GLU A 191 -3.47 -14.92 -2.66
CA GLU A 191 -3.85 -16.18 -3.31
C GLU A 191 -3.32 -17.39 -2.52
N GLN A 192 -2.04 -17.37 -2.12
CA GLN A 192 -1.46 -18.42 -1.26
C GLN A 192 -2.21 -18.56 0.06
N TRP A 193 -2.66 -17.45 0.65
CA TRP A 193 -3.49 -17.46 1.85
C TRP A 193 -4.88 -18.08 1.62
N LEU A 194 -5.56 -17.70 0.54
CA LEU A 194 -6.85 -18.27 0.18
C LEU A 194 -6.76 -19.77 -0.11
N ASP A 195 -5.69 -20.21 -0.76
CA ASP A 195 -5.46 -21.62 -1.08
C ASP A 195 -5.23 -22.46 0.18
N LEU A 196 -4.48 -21.94 1.16
CA LEU A 196 -4.32 -22.59 2.47
C LEU A 196 -5.69 -22.83 3.13
N TRP A 197 -6.56 -21.80 3.18
CA TRP A 197 -7.90 -21.94 3.77
C TRP A 197 -8.84 -22.87 3.01
N ARG A 198 -8.75 -22.87 1.67
CA ARG A 198 -9.54 -23.79 0.83
C ARG A 198 -9.10 -25.24 1.04
N SER A 199 -7.80 -25.46 1.24
CA SER A 199 -7.24 -26.81 1.47
C SER A 199 -7.62 -27.40 2.84
N ASP A 200 -7.82 -26.56 3.86
CA ASP A 200 -8.23 -26.99 5.21
C ASP A 200 -9.76 -27.17 5.36
N ASN A 201 -10.58 -26.44 4.59
CA ASN A 201 -12.06 -26.51 4.67
C ASN A 201 -12.72 -27.49 3.69
N MET A 202 -11.98 -28.12 2.79
CA MET A 202 -12.53 -29.14 1.90
C MET A 202 -12.51 -30.51 2.62
N PRO A 203 -13.66 -31.16 2.87
CA PRO A 203 -13.66 -32.51 3.40
C PRO A 203 -12.90 -33.41 2.42
N ARG A 204 -11.78 -33.98 2.87
CA ARG A 204 -11.06 -34.97 2.06
C ARG A 204 -12.05 -36.11 1.76
N PRO A 205 -12.24 -36.51 0.49
CA PRO A 205 -13.06 -37.66 0.18
C PRO A 205 -12.52 -38.84 0.98
N ILE A 206 -13.40 -39.49 1.73
CA ILE A 206 -13.07 -40.72 2.44
C ILE A 206 -12.73 -41.71 1.33
N GLU A 207 -11.45 -41.98 1.11
CA GLU A 207 -11.04 -43.18 0.39
C GLU A 207 -11.61 -44.35 1.18
N GLY A 208 -12.72 -44.88 0.67
CA GLY A 208 -13.38 -46.04 1.23
C GLY A 208 -12.43 -47.23 1.20
N ARG A 209 -11.73 -47.44 2.31
CA ARG A 209 -11.33 -48.79 2.70
C ARG A 209 -12.63 -49.59 2.84
N ASP A 210 -12.62 -50.74 2.17
CA ASP A 210 -13.58 -51.83 2.26
C ASP A 210 -14.84 -51.71 1.39
N ALA A 211 -14.65 -51.85 0.06
CA ALA A 211 -15.59 -52.66 -0.70
C ALA A 211 -15.32 -54.15 -0.38
N PRO A 212 -16.29 -54.92 0.13
CA PRO A 212 -16.08 -56.31 0.50
C PRO A 212 -15.73 -57.14 -0.73
N ARG A 213 -14.70 -57.98 -0.59
CA ARG A 213 -14.29 -58.99 -1.57
C ARG A 213 -15.50 -59.85 -1.92
N GLY A 214 -16.02 -59.67 -3.14
CA GLY A 214 -16.96 -60.59 -3.76
C GLY A 214 -16.32 -61.98 -3.84
N ARG A 215 -16.85 -62.89 -3.03
CA ARG A 215 -16.48 -64.30 -3.01
C ARG A 215 -17.06 -64.93 -4.28
N TRP A 216 -16.19 -65.31 -5.21
CA TRP A 216 -16.54 -66.21 -6.31
C TRP A 216 -16.70 -67.63 -5.77
N THR A 217 -17.94 -68.12 -5.77
CA THR A 217 -18.36 -69.53 -5.78
C THR A 217 -19.78 -69.50 -6.33
N GLY A 218 -20.23 -70.25 -7.31
CA GLY A 218 -19.73 -71.34 -8.13
C GLY A 218 -20.93 -71.79 -8.96
#